data_AF-A9EPB0-F1
#
_entry.id   AF-A9EPB0-F1
#
_cell.length_a   1.000
_cell.length_b   1.000
_cell.length_c   1.000
_cell.angle_alpha   90.00
_cell.angle_beta   90.00
_cell.angle_gamma   90.00
#
_symmetry.space_group_name_H-M   'P 1'
#
loop_
_entity.id
_entity.type
_entity.pdbx_description
1 polymer ?
#
loop_
_entity_poly.entity_id
_entity_poly.type
_entity_poly.pdbx_seq_one_letter_code
_entity_poly.pdbx_strand_id
1 'polypeptide(L)'
;MNSESWDRIHEELASSCVHLFRDNGVELRRLDDGTSEATPGNAVVSFIGFTGDHLRGSLTIVAPVALITRSHPLREQREIDEDMVCDWASELANQLLGRVKNRLRHLGLVIVLSTPSAAIGEHLRAREEQSEGFRRLLFAAGNDRLVVLFDALAPDGALELEEVNMPEPQPEGEVLLF
;
A
#
# COMPACT_ATOMS: atom_id res chain seq x y z
N MET A 1 13.25 20.51 3.42
CA MET A 1 13.68 19.51 2.42
C MET A 1 12.98 18.17 2.65
N ASN A 2 12.95 17.60 3.86
CA ASN A 2 12.25 16.33 4.12
C ASN A 2 10.75 16.31 3.77
N SER A 3 9.99 17.40 4.01
CA SER A 3 8.55 17.44 3.73
C SER A 3 8.22 17.15 2.26
N GLU A 4 8.97 17.72 1.32
CA GLU A 4 8.71 17.53 -0.11
C GLU A 4 8.99 16.09 -0.56
N SER A 5 10.03 15.47 0.00
CA SER A 5 10.34 14.06 -0.21
C SER A 5 9.21 13.16 0.28
N TRP A 6 8.71 13.40 1.49
CA TRP A 6 7.59 12.64 2.05
C TRP A 6 6.31 12.82 1.23
N ASP A 7 5.97 14.06 0.87
CA ASP A 7 4.80 14.38 0.06
C ASP A 7 4.85 13.63 -1.29
N ARG A 8 6.02 13.58 -1.94
CA ARG A 8 6.21 12.82 -3.18
C ARG A 8 5.99 11.32 -2.99
N ILE A 9 6.52 10.73 -1.92
CA ILE A 9 6.29 9.30 -1.59
C ILE A 9 4.80 9.03 -1.35
N HIS A 10 4.13 9.90 -0.60
CA HIS A 10 2.71 9.73 -0.30
C HIS A 10 1.82 9.89 -1.53
N GLU A 11 2.20 10.74 -2.48
CA GLU A 11 1.50 10.86 -3.75
C GLU A 11 1.69 9.63 -4.64
N GLU A 12 2.91 9.09 -4.74
CA GLU A 12 3.18 7.84 -5.46
C GLU A 12 2.41 6.65 -4.85
N LEU A 13 2.32 6.60 -3.52
CA LEU A 13 1.50 5.61 -2.81
C LEU A 13 0.01 5.77 -3.13
N ALA A 14 -0.51 7.00 -3.07
CA ALA A 14 -1.91 7.27 -3.35
C ALA A 14 -2.29 6.89 -4.78
N SER A 15 -1.49 7.31 -5.76
CA SER A 15 -1.65 6.99 -7.17
C SER A 15 -1.56 5.47 -7.42
N SER A 16 -0.58 4.80 -6.82
CA SER A 16 -0.42 3.34 -6.93
C SER A 16 -1.62 2.58 -6.36
N CYS A 17 -2.20 3.05 -5.26
CA CYS A 17 -3.39 2.45 -4.65
C CYS A 17 -4.61 2.56 -5.57
N VAL A 18 -4.86 3.75 -6.12
CA VAL A 18 -5.97 3.98 -7.06
C VAL A 18 -5.83 3.09 -8.29
N HIS A 19 -4.64 3.01 -8.89
CA HIS A 19 -4.40 2.14 -10.04
C HIS A 19 -4.58 0.66 -9.71
N LEU A 20 -4.04 0.19 -8.58
CA LEU A 20 -4.16 -1.21 -8.18
C LEU A 20 -5.63 -1.65 -8.04
N PHE A 21 -6.47 -0.85 -7.37
CA PHE A 21 -7.87 -1.22 -7.20
C PHE A 21 -8.65 -1.10 -8.50
N ARG A 22 -8.34 -0.11 -9.36
CA ARG A 22 -8.93 0.00 -10.70
C ARG A 22 -8.64 -1.24 -11.55
N ASP A 23 -7.39 -1.71 -11.55
CA ASP A 23 -6.97 -2.94 -12.26
C ASP A 23 -7.76 -4.17 -11.78
N ASN A 24 -8.26 -4.13 -10.55
CA ASN A 24 -9.08 -5.17 -9.93
C ASN A 24 -10.60 -4.86 -9.94
N GLY A 25 -11.04 -3.89 -10.75
CA GLY A 25 -12.46 -3.59 -10.99
C GLY A 25 -13.14 -2.73 -9.91
N VAL A 26 -12.36 -2.04 -9.07
CA VAL A 26 -12.87 -1.15 -8.02
C VAL A 26 -12.36 0.27 -8.24
N GLU A 27 -13.27 1.21 -8.49
CA GLU A 27 -12.92 2.63 -8.56
C GLU A 27 -12.75 3.23 -7.17
N LEU A 28 -11.59 3.84 -6.94
CA LEU A 28 -11.26 4.57 -5.71
C LEU A 28 -11.22 6.07 -5.96
N ARG A 29 -11.76 6.84 -5.02
CA ARG A 29 -11.58 8.29 -4.95
C ARG A 29 -10.91 8.67 -3.64
N ARG A 30 -9.75 9.33 -3.71
CA ARG A 30 -9.06 9.88 -2.54
C ARG A 30 -9.95 10.91 -1.84
N LEU A 31 -9.97 10.86 -0.51
CA LEU A 31 -10.63 11.84 0.34
C LEU A 31 -9.58 12.75 0.98
N ASP A 32 -9.96 13.99 1.26
CA ASP A 32 -9.05 14.99 1.83
C ASP A 32 -8.72 14.71 3.31
N ASP A 33 -7.53 15.14 3.70
CA ASP A 33 -7.01 15.07 5.07
C ASP A 33 -7.94 15.86 6.01
N GLY A 34 -8.62 15.13 6.92
CA GLY A 34 -9.62 15.71 7.84
C GLY A 34 -10.87 14.84 7.99
N THR A 35 -11.09 13.91 7.07
CA THR A 35 -12.16 12.92 7.18
C THR A 35 -11.72 11.79 8.12
N SER A 36 -12.06 11.91 9.41
CA SER A 36 -11.91 10.79 10.36
C SER A 36 -13.18 9.94 10.31
N GLU A 37 -13.09 8.79 9.65
CA GLU A 37 -14.09 7.73 9.75
C GLU A 37 -13.52 6.58 10.57
N ALA A 38 -14.35 6.05 11.47
CA ALA A 38 -14.04 4.85 12.23
C ALA A 38 -13.77 3.67 11.29
N THR A 39 -12.91 2.75 11.72
CA THR A 39 -12.71 1.49 11.01
C THR A 39 -14.08 0.80 10.82
N PRO A 40 -14.35 0.26 9.61
CA PRO A 40 -15.58 -0.49 9.37
C PRO A 40 -15.73 -1.65 10.37
N GLY A 41 -16.98 -1.97 10.71
CA GLY A 41 -17.29 -3.28 11.29
C GLY A 41 -17.00 -4.38 10.27
N ASN A 42 -16.61 -5.56 10.73
CA ASN A 42 -16.09 -6.66 9.92
C ASN A 42 -15.08 -6.21 8.84
N ALA A 43 -13.90 -5.78 9.29
CA ALA A 43 -12.82 -5.31 8.44
C ALA A 43 -11.69 -6.33 8.37
N VAL A 44 -10.99 -6.36 7.23
CA VAL A 44 -9.69 -7.01 7.10
C VAL A 44 -8.59 -5.96 7.24
N VAL A 45 -7.56 -6.30 8.00
CA VAL A 45 -6.28 -5.60 8.04
C VAL A 45 -5.24 -6.47 7.36
N SER A 46 -4.48 -5.90 6.43
CA SER A 46 -3.27 -6.51 5.90
C SER A 46 -2.08 -5.61 6.18
N PHE A 47 -0.96 -6.21 6.55
CA PHE A 47 0.26 -5.52 6.95
C PHE A 47 1.45 -6.11 6.21
N ILE A 48 2.34 -5.26 5.73
CA ILE A 48 3.62 -5.65 5.15
C ILE A 48 4.72 -4.68 5.58
N GLY A 49 5.83 -5.21 6.07
CA GLY A 49 7.00 -4.43 6.46
C GLY A 49 7.96 -4.23 5.29
N PHE A 50 8.81 -3.21 5.40
CA PHE A 50 9.94 -3.02 4.51
C PHE A 50 11.14 -2.41 5.22
N THR A 51 12.31 -2.62 4.64
CA THR A 51 13.57 -2.04 5.11
C THR A 51 14.48 -1.70 3.93
N GLY A 52 15.31 -0.69 4.12
CA GLY A 52 16.34 -0.23 3.20
C GLY A 52 17.30 0.68 3.95
N ASP A 53 18.38 1.10 3.27
CA ASP A 53 19.44 1.88 3.91
C ASP A 53 18.92 3.24 4.42
N HIS A 54 18.05 3.88 3.63
CA HIS A 54 17.51 5.21 3.93
C HIS A 54 16.07 5.22 4.43
N LEU A 55 15.36 4.09 4.35
CA LEU A 55 13.94 4.03 4.65
C LEU A 55 13.54 2.66 5.19
N ARG A 56 12.85 2.63 6.32
CA ARG A 56 12.24 1.41 6.87
C ARG A 56 10.87 1.71 7.46
N GLY A 57 10.00 0.72 7.49
CA GLY A 57 8.65 0.96 7.94
C GLY A 57 7.68 -0.15 7.59
N SER A 58 6.42 0.23 7.45
CA SER A 58 5.35 -0.68 7.09
C SER A 58 4.26 0.01 6.28
N LEU A 59 3.53 -0.81 5.53
CA LEU A 59 2.30 -0.45 4.86
C LEU A 59 1.17 -1.32 5.42
N THR A 60 0.07 -0.69 5.81
CA THR A 60 -1.13 -1.36 6.29
C THR A 60 -2.32 -0.98 5.42
N ILE A 61 -3.08 -1.98 4.99
CA ILE A 61 -4.37 -1.80 4.32
C ILE A 61 -5.47 -2.18 5.32
N VAL A 62 -6.48 -1.33 5.48
CA VAL A 62 -7.68 -1.63 6.26
C VAL A 62 -8.92 -1.36 5.41
N ALA A 63 -9.78 -2.36 5.25
CA ALA A 63 -10.98 -2.24 4.44
C ALA A 63 -12.09 -3.20 4.93
N PRO A 64 -13.37 -2.91 4.64
CA PRO A 64 -14.44 -3.88 4.85
C PRO A 64 -14.15 -5.16 4.07
N VAL A 65 -14.49 -6.31 4.64
CA VAL A 65 -14.40 -7.61 3.94
C VAL A 65 -15.09 -7.54 2.58
N ALA A 66 -16.29 -6.94 2.50
CA ALA A 66 -17.05 -6.78 1.26
C ALA A 66 -16.29 -6.04 0.16
N LEU A 67 -15.45 -5.05 0.50
CA LEU A 67 -14.66 -4.31 -0.49
C LEU A 67 -13.53 -5.19 -1.06
N ILE A 68 -12.87 -5.97 -0.22
CA ILE A 68 -11.83 -6.91 -0.65
C ILE A 68 -12.42 -8.06 -1.46
N THR A 69 -13.57 -8.59 -1.07
CA THR A 69 -14.32 -9.57 -1.86
C THR A 69 -14.66 -9.03 -3.25
N ARG A 70 -15.09 -7.76 -3.35
CA ARG A 70 -15.40 -7.11 -4.64
C ARG A 70 -14.19 -6.89 -5.53
N SER A 71 -12.98 -6.75 -4.98
CA SER A 71 -11.76 -6.66 -5.79
C SER A 71 -11.15 -8.03 -6.11
N HIS A 72 -11.66 -9.11 -5.51
CA HIS A 72 -11.12 -10.45 -5.71
C HIS A 72 -11.28 -10.92 -7.17
N PRO A 73 -10.24 -11.50 -7.82
CA PRO A 73 -10.32 -11.91 -9.22
C PRO A 73 -11.32 -13.05 -9.47
N LEU A 74 -11.51 -13.93 -8.48
CA LEU A 74 -12.45 -15.07 -8.57
C LEU A 74 -13.88 -14.76 -8.09
N ARG A 75 -14.20 -13.49 -7.77
CA ARG A 75 -15.50 -13.10 -7.16
C ARG A 75 -16.74 -13.48 -7.98
N GLU A 76 -16.59 -13.60 -9.30
CA GLU A 76 -17.68 -13.98 -10.23
C GLU A 76 -17.75 -15.51 -10.44
N GLN A 77 -16.75 -16.25 -9.98
CA GLN A 77 -16.57 -17.68 -10.24
C GLN A 77 -16.92 -18.55 -9.02
N ARG A 78 -16.75 -18.01 -7.81
CA ARG A 78 -17.07 -18.69 -6.56
C ARG A 78 -17.32 -17.72 -5.42
N GLU A 79 -17.96 -18.22 -4.38
CA GLU A 79 -17.99 -17.55 -3.09
C GLU A 79 -16.57 -17.44 -2.52
N ILE A 80 -16.28 -16.28 -1.94
CA ILE A 80 -14.98 -15.92 -1.36
C ILE A 80 -15.13 -16.05 0.15
N ASP A 81 -14.44 -17.03 0.72
CA ASP A 81 -14.38 -17.24 2.16
C ASP A 81 -13.36 -16.31 2.85
N GLU A 82 -13.32 -16.35 4.18
CA GLU A 82 -12.47 -15.47 4.99
C GLU A 82 -10.96 -15.68 4.75
N ASP A 83 -10.54 -16.92 4.49
CA ASP A 83 -9.14 -17.25 4.19
C ASP A 83 -8.74 -16.63 2.85
N MET A 84 -9.59 -16.78 1.83
CA MET A 84 -9.38 -16.14 0.52
C MET A 84 -9.37 -14.61 0.62
N VAL A 85 -10.18 -14.01 1.50
CA VAL A 85 -10.13 -12.56 1.76
C VAL A 85 -8.80 -12.15 2.37
N CYS A 86 -8.28 -12.90 3.36
CA CYS A 86 -7.00 -12.62 3.99
C CYS A 86 -5.83 -12.78 3.02
N ASP A 87 -5.83 -13.85 2.22
CA ASP A 87 -4.83 -14.11 1.18
C ASP A 87 -4.83 -12.99 0.15
N TRP A 88 -6.01 -12.59 -0.33
CA TRP A 88 -6.12 -11.53 -1.31
C TRP A 88 -5.77 -10.15 -0.74
N ALA A 89 -6.14 -9.85 0.50
CA ALA A 89 -5.70 -8.62 1.16
C ALA A 89 -4.17 -8.56 1.30
N SER A 90 -3.54 -9.70 1.63
CA SER A 90 -2.08 -9.84 1.69
C SER A 90 -1.42 -9.64 0.32
N GLU A 91 -2.01 -10.19 -0.74
CA GLU A 91 -1.56 -10.00 -2.11
C GLU A 91 -1.71 -8.54 -2.56
N LEU A 92 -2.82 -7.87 -2.24
CA LEU A 92 -3.00 -6.45 -2.52
C LEU A 92 -1.97 -5.58 -1.80
N ALA A 93 -1.66 -5.87 -0.54
CA ALA A 93 -0.62 -5.14 0.22
C ALA A 93 0.76 -5.34 -0.41
N ASN A 94 1.09 -6.58 -0.81
CA ASN A 94 2.33 -6.91 -1.49
C ASN A 94 2.45 -6.21 -2.85
N GLN A 95 1.40 -6.25 -3.68
CA GLN A 95 1.38 -5.56 -4.97
C GLN A 95 1.46 -4.04 -4.83
N LEU A 96 0.74 -3.46 -3.87
CA LEU A 96 0.79 -2.02 -3.63
C LEU A 96 2.20 -1.58 -3.25
N LEU A 97 2.82 -2.26 -2.28
CA LEU A 97 4.17 -1.93 -1.86
C LEU A 97 5.21 -2.24 -2.95
N GLY A 98 4.99 -3.26 -3.77
CA GLY A 98 5.81 -3.55 -4.95
C GLY A 98 5.77 -2.43 -6.00
N ARG A 99 4.57 -1.89 -6.29
CA ARG A 99 4.40 -0.72 -7.18
C ARG A 99 5.13 0.49 -6.61
N VAL A 100 4.96 0.77 -5.32
CA VAL A 100 5.65 1.87 -4.63
C VAL A 100 7.17 1.67 -4.66
N LYS A 101 7.69 0.48 -4.35
CA LYS A 101 9.11 0.15 -4.45
C LYS A 101 9.69 0.49 -5.82
N ASN A 102 8.98 0.13 -6.90
CA ASN A 102 9.44 0.43 -8.25
C ASN A 102 9.52 1.93 -8.51
N ARG A 103 8.57 2.72 -7.98
CA ARG A 103 8.61 4.19 -8.06
C ARG A 103 9.75 4.78 -7.22
N LEU A 104 9.90 4.32 -5.98
CA LEU A 104 10.96 4.74 -5.06
C LEU A 104 12.36 4.49 -5.62
N ARG A 105 12.55 3.39 -6.38
CA ARG A 105 13.84 3.06 -7.01
C ARG A 105 14.33 4.15 -7.96
N HIS A 106 13.42 4.81 -8.68
CA HIS A 106 13.76 5.93 -9.57
C HIS A 106 14.15 7.20 -8.80
N LEU A 107 13.86 7.23 -7.49
CA LEU A 107 14.15 8.33 -6.58
C LEU A 107 15.36 8.03 -5.67
N GLY A 108 16.17 7.03 -6.04
CA GLY A 108 17.35 6.61 -5.29
C GLY A 108 17.06 5.77 -4.05
N LEU A 109 15.79 5.45 -3.76
CA LEU A 109 15.39 4.68 -2.59
C LEU A 109 15.21 3.20 -2.93
N VAL A 110 16.04 2.36 -2.31
CA VAL A 110 15.97 0.90 -2.45
C VAL A 110 15.42 0.28 -1.19
N ILE A 111 14.33 -0.47 -1.31
CA ILE A 111 13.69 -1.20 -0.20
C ILE A 111 13.50 -2.69 -0.54
N VAL A 112 13.52 -3.51 0.51
CA VAL A 112 13.21 -4.94 0.52
C VAL A 112 11.94 -5.15 1.35
N LEU A 113 11.03 -5.99 0.86
CA LEU A 113 9.72 -6.25 1.47
C LEU A 113 9.79 -7.51 2.35
N SER A 114 9.06 -7.50 3.47
CA SER A 114 8.77 -8.71 4.24
C SER A 114 7.65 -9.52 3.59
N THR A 115 7.30 -10.67 4.18
CA THR A 115 6.03 -11.33 3.88
C THR A 115 4.86 -10.53 4.45
N PRO A 116 3.74 -10.39 3.72
CA PRO A 116 2.53 -9.80 4.25
C PRO A 116 1.83 -10.75 5.24
N SER A 117 1.03 -10.19 6.13
CA SER A 117 0.09 -10.90 7.00
C SER A 117 -1.26 -10.21 6.97
N ALA A 118 -2.36 -10.96 7.14
CA ALA A 118 -3.69 -10.39 7.24
C ALA A 118 -4.53 -11.03 8.35
N ALA A 119 -5.53 -10.30 8.83
CA ALA A 119 -6.51 -10.75 9.80
C ALA A 119 -7.84 -10.02 9.61
N ILE A 120 -8.95 -10.68 9.95
CA ILE A 120 -10.29 -10.10 9.98
C ILE A 120 -10.69 -9.78 11.43
N GLY A 121 -11.39 -8.68 11.65
CA GLY A 121 -11.90 -8.30 12.95
C GLY A 121 -12.97 -7.20 12.93
N GLU A 122 -13.80 -7.18 13.96
CA GLU A 122 -14.95 -6.26 14.09
C GLU A 122 -14.57 -4.84 14.55
N HIS A 123 -13.47 -4.71 15.30
CA HIS A 123 -13.07 -3.46 15.95
C HIS A 123 -11.57 -3.20 15.81
N LEU A 124 -11.05 -3.36 14.59
CA LEU A 124 -9.65 -3.12 14.30
C LEU A 124 -9.34 -1.63 14.50
N ARG A 125 -8.31 -1.33 15.30
CA ARG A 125 -7.81 0.03 15.49
C ARG A 125 -6.40 0.12 14.93
N ALA A 126 -6.26 0.92 13.90
CA ALA A 126 -4.96 1.40 13.46
C ALA A 126 -4.33 2.24 14.56
N ARG A 127 -3.05 2.01 14.84
CA ARG A 127 -2.25 2.92 15.68
C ARG A 127 -1.97 4.18 14.86
N GLU A 128 -2.25 5.34 15.43
CA GLU A 128 -1.83 6.63 14.88
C GLU A 128 -0.43 6.92 15.41
N GLU A 129 0.60 6.76 14.57
CA GLU A 129 1.96 7.09 14.96
C GLU A 129 2.36 8.46 14.40
N GLN A 130 3.01 9.28 15.22
CA GLN A 130 3.30 10.70 14.94
C GLN A 130 4.71 10.88 14.34
N SER A 131 5.13 9.97 13.45
CA SER A 131 6.41 10.10 12.73
C SER A 131 6.24 11.03 11.53
N GLU A 132 7.31 11.70 11.08
CA GLU A 132 7.27 12.59 9.90
C GLU A 132 6.88 11.83 8.62
N GLY A 133 7.22 10.54 8.53
CA GLY A 133 6.86 9.68 7.40
C GLY A 133 5.47 9.05 7.49
N PHE A 134 4.76 9.23 8.61
CA PHE A 134 3.42 8.67 8.78
C PHE A 134 2.40 9.38 7.89
N ARG A 135 1.65 8.61 7.11
CA ARG A 135 0.48 9.08 6.38
C ARG A 135 -0.67 8.10 6.50
N ARG A 136 -1.85 8.64 6.75
CA ARG A 136 -3.12 7.93 6.63
C ARG A 136 -3.84 8.42 5.38
N LEU A 137 -3.90 7.59 4.35
CA LEU A 137 -4.64 7.85 3.13
C LEU A 137 -6.03 7.21 3.23
N LEU A 138 -7.07 7.99 2.96
CA LEU A 138 -8.45 7.52 2.96
C LEU A 138 -9.02 7.56 1.54
N PHE A 139 -9.66 6.47 1.14
CA PHE A 139 -10.30 6.35 -0.16
C PHE A 139 -11.76 5.92 0.01
N ALA A 140 -12.63 6.49 -0.83
CA ALA A 140 -14.01 6.07 -0.99
C ALA A 140 -14.14 5.11 -2.18
N ALA A 141 -14.88 4.03 -1.99
CA ALA A 141 -15.29 3.07 -3.01
C ALA A 141 -16.82 2.91 -2.98
N GLY A 142 -17.55 3.93 -3.44
CA GLY A 142 -18.97 4.07 -3.17
C GLY A 142 -19.22 4.37 -1.69
N ASN A 143 -19.96 3.50 -1.01
CA ASN A 143 -20.23 3.61 0.44
C ASN A 143 -19.10 3.03 1.30
N ASP A 144 -18.23 2.20 0.71
CA ASP A 144 -17.12 1.58 1.42
C ASP A 144 -15.94 2.55 1.56
N ARG A 145 -15.09 2.26 2.54
CA ARG A 145 -13.90 3.04 2.87
C ARG A 145 -12.68 2.15 2.95
N LEU A 146 -11.63 2.56 2.27
CA LEU A 146 -10.32 1.93 2.31
C LEU A 146 -9.36 2.89 3.00
N VAL A 147 -8.63 2.39 3.98
CA VAL A 147 -7.55 3.11 4.64
C VAL A 147 -6.23 2.46 4.26
N VAL A 148 -5.27 3.27 3.83
CA VAL A 148 -3.88 2.86 3.68
C VAL A 148 -3.05 3.67 4.67
N LEU A 149 -2.37 2.98 5.57
CA LEU A 149 -1.40 3.56 6.48
C LEU A 149 -0.02 3.28 5.94
N PHE A 150 0.77 4.34 5.85
CA PHE A 150 2.18 4.24 5.57
C PHE A 150 2.92 4.82 6.76
N ASP A 151 3.68 3.98 7.45
CA ASP A 151 4.47 4.39 8.61
C ASP A 151 5.92 4.10 8.31
N ALA A 152 6.70 5.16 8.12
CA ALA A 152 8.05 5.07 7.64
C ALA A 152 8.97 6.02 8.40
N LEU A 153 10.19 5.57 8.62
CA LEU A 153 11.24 6.27 9.32
C LEU A 153 12.46 6.33 8.42
N ALA A 154 13.04 7.52 8.30
CA ALA A 154 14.38 7.73 7.73
C ALA A 154 15.39 7.67 8.88
N PRO A 155 16.19 6.59 9.04
CA PRO A 155 17.06 6.39 10.21
C PRO A 155 18.07 7.52 10.42
N ASP A 156 18.56 8.10 9.33
CA ASP A 156 19.56 9.18 9.33
C ASP A 156 18.93 10.58 9.40
N GLY A 157 17.60 10.67 9.48
CA GLY A 157 16.86 11.93 9.64
C GLY A 157 16.81 12.84 8.41
N ALA A 158 17.61 12.57 7.37
CA ALA A 158 17.52 13.24 6.08
C ALA A 158 16.96 12.27 5.03
N LEU A 159 15.86 12.66 4.39
CA LEU A 159 15.31 11.93 3.25
C LEU A 159 15.48 12.81 2.00
N GLU A 160 16.55 12.57 1.26
CA GLU A 160 16.84 13.26 0.01
C GLU A 160 16.49 12.34 -1.16
N LEU A 161 15.51 12.75 -1.96
CA LEU A 161 15.16 12.05 -3.20
C LEU A 161 16.02 12.60 -4.32
N GLU A 162 16.80 11.74 -4.94
CA GLU A 162 17.56 12.06 -6.14
C GLU A 162 17.02 11.24 -7.30
N GLU A 163 16.66 11.89 -8.41
CA GLU A 163 16.26 11.15 -9.60
C GLU A 163 17.47 10.40 -10.17
N VAL A 164 17.42 9.08 -10.05
CA VAL A 164 18.47 8.22 -10.57
C VAL A 164 18.06 7.72 -11.94
N ASN A 165 18.92 7.96 -12.93
CA ASN A 165 18.75 7.43 -14.27
C ASN A 165 19.04 5.93 -14.25
N MET A 166 18.01 5.14 -13.95
CA MET A 166 18.10 3.69 -13.90
C MET A 166 17.92 3.12 -15.30
N PRO A 167 18.74 2.13 -15.71
CA PRO A 167 18.47 1.41 -16.96
C PRO A 167 17.05 0.83 -16.91
N GLU A 168 16.34 0.86 -18.05
CA GLU A 168 14.98 0.34 -18.15
C GLU A 168 14.93 -1.08 -17.57
N PRO A 169 13.87 -1.43 -16.81
CA PRO A 169 13.69 -2.79 -16.33
C PRO A 169 13.71 -3.72 -17.55
N GLN A 170 14.56 -4.74 -17.49
CA GLN A 170 14.64 -5.75 -18.54
C GLN A 170 13.25 -6.36 -18.76
N PRO A 171 12.79 -6.48 -20.01
CA PRO A 171 11.52 -7.09 -20.30
C PRO A 171 11.51 -8.54 -19.80
N GLU A 172 10.44 -8.94 -19.12
CA GLU A 172 10.25 -10.32 -18.67
C GLU A 172 10.42 -11.29 -19.85
N GLY A 173 11.34 -12.25 -19.72
CA GLY A 173 11.61 -13.28 -20.75
C GLY A 173 12.94 -13.14 -21.50
N GLU A 174 13.73 -12.10 -21.24
CA GLU A 174 15.06 -11.98 -21.83
C GLU A 174 16.09 -12.84 -21.05
N VAL A 175 16.57 -13.92 -21.67
CA VAL A 175 17.58 -14.81 -21.08
C VAL A 175 18.97 -14.22 -21.32
N LEU A 176 19.67 -13.86 -20.23
CA LEU A 176 21.08 -13.53 -20.27
C LEU A 176 21.91 -14.82 -20.29
N LEU A 177 22.55 -15.11 -21.42
CA LEU A 177 23.62 -16.10 -21.49
C LEU A 177 24.91 -15.42 -21.01
N PHE A 178 25.43 -15.91 -19.89
CA PHE A 178 26.75 -15.57 -19.34
C PHE A 178 27.84 -16.45 -19.94
#